data_AF-A0A431HZW4-F1
#
_entry.id   AF-A0A431HZW4-F1
#
_cell.length_a   1.000
_cell.length_b   1.000
_cell.length_c   1.000
_cell.angle_alpha   90.00
_cell.angle_beta   90.00
_cell.angle_gamma   90.00
#
_symmetry.space_group_name_H-M   'P 1'
#
loop_
_entity.id
_entity.type
_entity.pdbx_description
1 polymer ?
#
loop_
_entity_poly.entity_id
_entity_poly.type
_entity_poly.pdbx_seq_one_letter_code
_entity_poly.pdbx_strand_id
1 'polypeptide(L)'
;AFLSRFAAWLFVTSGGLMVFLELLLLSYHIWPVASPLPALTRAGELFFIERFDQMLILTLLLAAPALVVMSIVDLALGLVNRYAQQLNVFSLSMPIKAWLSLWIVLMCLGSVVQFVTDHVSANRGLLNPLQKVLPPVKPPPP
;
A
#
# COMPACT_ATOMS: atom_id res chain seq x y z
N ALA A 1 9.52 5.18 9.48
CA ALA A 1 8.88 5.07 10.81
C ALA A 1 7.54 5.80 10.90
N PHE A 2 7.45 7.08 10.49
CA PHE A 2 6.18 7.83 10.54
C PHE A 2 5.08 7.19 9.66
N LEU A 3 5.35 7.01 8.36
CA LEU A 3 4.41 6.43 7.40
C LEU A 3 3.92 5.03 7.82
N SER A 4 4.81 4.16 8.33
CA SER A 4 4.43 2.82 8.78
C SER A 4 3.54 2.83 10.02
N ARG A 5 3.76 3.76 10.97
CA ARG A 5 2.88 3.94 12.13
C ARG A 5 1.52 4.50 11.72
N PHE A 6 1.51 5.47 10.82
CA PHE A 6 0.28 6.04 10.27
C PHE A 6 -0.54 4.98 9.52
N ALA A 7 0.11 4.17 8.69
CA ALA A 7 -0.52 3.06 7.98
C ALA A 7 -1.13 2.03 8.95
N ALA A 8 -0.42 1.67 10.02
CA ALA A 8 -0.96 0.77 11.05
C ALA A 8 -2.20 1.35 11.74
N TRP A 9 -2.16 2.64 12.11
CA TRP A 9 -3.29 3.32 12.72
C TRP A 9 -4.51 3.40 11.78
N LEU A 10 -4.27 3.73 10.50
CA LEU A 10 -5.32 3.73 9.48
C LEU A 10 -5.90 2.34 9.25
N PHE A 11 -5.06 1.31 9.20
CA PHE A 11 -5.51 -0.06 9.03
C PHE A 11 -6.47 -0.50 10.15
N VAL A 12 -6.13 -0.17 11.40
CA VAL A 12 -7.00 -0.48 12.55
C VAL A 12 -8.29 0.35 12.50
N THR A 13 -8.18 1.65 12.24
CA THR A 13 -9.34 2.58 12.27
C THR A 13 -10.31 2.35 11.12
N SER A 14 -9.81 1.96 9.94
CA SER A 14 -10.64 1.60 8.78
C SER A 14 -11.36 0.25 8.93
N GLY A 15 -11.15 -0.47 10.04
CA GLY A 15 -11.69 -1.81 10.27
C GLY A 15 -11.00 -2.89 9.44
N GLY A 16 -9.76 -2.65 8.98
CA GLY A 16 -8.95 -3.64 8.27
C GLY A 16 -8.67 -4.90 9.10
N LEU A 17 -8.66 -4.79 10.43
CA LEU A 17 -8.51 -5.95 11.31
C LEU A 17 -9.66 -6.95 11.18
N MET A 18 -10.90 -6.46 11.01
CA MET A 18 -12.07 -7.32 10.83
C MET A 18 -11.97 -8.10 9.51
N VAL A 19 -11.62 -7.38 8.43
CA VAL A 19 -11.38 -7.97 7.11
C VAL A 19 -10.26 -9.00 7.18
N PHE A 20 -9.15 -8.68 7.86
CA PHE A 20 -8.04 -9.61 8.03
C PHE A 20 -8.43 -10.88 8.78
N LEU A 21 -9.21 -10.77 9.86
CA LEU A 21 -9.70 -11.92 10.60
C LEU A 21 -10.59 -12.82 9.73
N GLU A 22 -11.47 -12.23 8.92
CA GLU A 22 -12.31 -12.96 7.97
C GLU A 22 -11.49 -13.66 6.89
N LEU A 23 -10.48 -12.99 6.31
CA LEU A 23 -9.56 -13.64 5.37
C LEU A 23 -8.80 -14.81 6.00
N LEU A 24 -8.39 -14.67 7.26
CA LEU A 24 -7.70 -15.72 8.00
C LEU A 24 -8.61 -16.94 8.19
N LEU A 25 -9.86 -16.73 8.61
CA LEU A 25 -10.85 -17.79 8.73
C LEU A 25 -11.14 -18.47 7.39
N LEU A 26 -11.24 -17.68 6.31
CA LEU A 26 -11.45 -18.19 4.95
C LEU A 26 -10.26 -19.04 4.47
N SER A 27 -9.04 -18.66 4.83
CA SER A 27 -7.83 -19.40 4.49
C SER A 27 -7.86 -20.84 5.03
N TYR A 28 -8.44 -21.08 6.20
CA TYR A 28 -8.59 -22.42 6.76
C TYR A 28 -9.56 -23.32 5.98
N HIS A 29 -10.43 -22.74 5.16
CA HIS A 29 -11.29 -23.48 4.24
C HIS A 29 -10.52 -23.98 3.02
N ILE A 30 -9.54 -23.19 2.57
CA ILE A 30 -8.67 -23.52 1.42
C ILE A 30 -7.58 -24.50 1.85
N TRP A 31 -7.01 -24.30 3.05
CA TRP A 31 -6.02 -25.17 3.66
C TRP A 31 -6.47 -25.60 5.07
N PRO A 32 -7.13 -26.77 5.20
CA PRO A 32 -7.48 -27.31 6.51
C PRO A 32 -6.24 -27.83 7.25
N VAL A 33 -6.18 -27.58 8.56
CA VAL A 33 -5.03 -27.90 9.45
C VAL A 33 -4.67 -29.40 9.44
N ALA A 34 -5.61 -30.27 9.10
CA ALA A 34 -5.42 -31.72 9.03
C ALA A 34 -4.77 -32.21 7.71
N SER A 35 -4.51 -31.32 6.75
CA SER A 35 -3.90 -31.69 5.46
C SER A 35 -2.39 -31.43 5.43
N PRO A 36 -1.59 -32.29 4.77
CA PRO A 36 -0.18 -32.01 4.48
C PRO A 36 -0.05 -30.76 3.59
N LEU A 37 1.17 -30.21 3.45
CA LEU A 37 1.48 -29.07 2.58
C LEU A 37 0.66 -29.12 1.27
N PRO A 38 -0.12 -28.07 0.94
CA PRO A 38 -0.88 -27.98 -0.28
C PRO A 38 0.11 -28.02 -1.41
N ALA A 39 -0.30 -28.72 -2.45
CA ALA A 39 0.34 -28.55 -3.74
C ALA A 39 0.27 -27.05 -4.10
N LEU A 40 1.44 -26.45 -4.31
CA LEU A 40 1.53 -25.11 -4.88
C LEU A 40 0.96 -25.20 -6.29
N THR A 41 -0.30 -24.80 -6.43
CA THR A 41 -0.97 -24.83 -7.73
C THR A 41 -0.44 -23.68 -8.57
N ARG A 42 -0.26 -23.92 -9.87
CA ARG A 42 0.16 -22.88 -10.84
C ARG A 42 -0.74 -21.64 -10.80
N ALA A 43 -2.01 -21.81 -10.42
CA ALA A 43 -2.95 -20.73 -10.20
C ALA A 43 -2.58 -19.84 -8.99
N GLY A 44 -2.13 -20.43 -7.88
CA GLY A 44 -1.66 -19.69 -6.71
C GLY A 44 -0.38 -18.90 -6.97
N GLU A 45 0.55 -19.46 -7.76
CA GLU A 45 1.76 -18.75 -8.19
C GLU A 45 1.42 -17.54 -9.06
N LEU A 46 0.56 -17.70 -10.07
CA LEU A 46 0.13 -16.59 -10.93
C LEU A 46 -0.55 -15.48 -10.12
N PHE A 47 -1.46 -15.87 -9.21
CA PHE A 47 -2.16 -14.92 -8.35
C PHE A 47 -1.20 -14.12 -7.47
N PHE A 48 -0.16 -14.75 -6.93
CA PHE A 48 0.85 -14.05 -6.14
C PHE A 48 1.64 -13.05 -6.98
N ILE A 49 2.05 -13.45 -8.19
CA ILE A 49 2.77 -12.57 -9.13
C ILE A 49 1.91 -11.36 -9.49
N GLU A 50 0.65 -11.57 -9.85
CA GLU A 50 -0.29 -10.48 -10.15
C GLU A 50 -0.47 -9.54 -8.95
N ARG A 51 -0.58 -10.09 -7.73
CA ARG A 51 -0.75 -9.26 -6.54
C ARG A 51 0.50 -8.47 -6.18
N PHE A 52 1.68 -9.05 -6.42
CA PHE A 52 2.95 -8.38 -6.24
C PHE A 52 3.14 -7.25 -7.26
N ASP A 53 2.80 -7.49 -8.53
CA ASP A 53 2.83 -6.46 -9.58
C ASP A 53 1.93 -5.27 -9.24
N GLN A 54 0.70 -5.55 -8.81
CA GLN A 54 -0.22 -4.51 -8.31
C GLN A 54 0.37 -3.73 -7.14
N MET A 55 1.03 -4.40 -6.17
CA MET A 55 1.67 -3.73 -5.05
C MET A 55 2.79 -2.79 -5.49
N LEU A 56 3.62 -3.21 -6.45
CA LEU A 56 4.67 -2.37 -7.02
C LEU A 56 4.10 -1.16 -7.75
N ILE A 57 3.09 -1.36 -8.59
CA ILE A 57 2.41 -0.29 -9.32
C ILE A 57 1.82 0.74 -8.35
N LEU A 58 1.11 0.28 -7.32
CA LEU A 58 0.52 1.18 -6.31
C LEU A 58 1.58 1.94 -5.52
N THR A 59 2.67 1.28 -5.15
CA THR A 59 3.79 1.92 -4.44
C THR A 59 4.41 3.01 -5.30
N LEU A 60 4.65 2.72 -6.58
CA LEU A 60 5.21 3.67 -7.52
C LEU A 60 4.25 4.82 -7.80
N LEU A 61 2.96 4.54 -7.99
CA LEU A 61 1.93 5.55 -8.22
C LEU A 61 1.81 6.51 -7.03
N LEU A 62 1.92 5.99 -5.80
CA LEU A 62 1.90 6.81 -4.60
C LEU A 62 3.16 7.69 -4.46
N ALA A 63 4.32 7.19 -4.88
CA ALA A 63 5.58 7.93 -4.87
C ALA A 63 5.75 8.88 -6.07
N ALA A 64 5.08 8.62 -7.19
CA ALA A 64 5.21 9.33 -8.45
C ALA A 64 5.10 10.86 -8.33
N PRO A 65 4.07 11.45 -7.68
CA PRO A 65 3.97 12.91 -7.57
C PRO A 65 5.16 13.52 -6.81
N ALA A 66 5.64 12.84 -5.77
CA ALA A 66 6.80 13.30 -5.01
C ALA A 66 8.08 13.22 -5.85
N LEU A 67 8.28 12.12 -6.59
CA LEU A 67 9.42 11.94 -7.48
C LEU A 67 9.47 13.00 -8.58
N VAL A 68 8.34 13.28 -9.23
CA VAL A 68 8.24 14.28 -10.29
C VAL A 68 8.60 15.67 -9.76
N VAL A 69 7.98 16.09 -8.65
CA VAL A 69 8.24 17.41 -8.07
C VAL A 69 9.69 17.55 -7.61
N MET A 70 10.24 16.54 -6.93
CA MET A 70 11.64 16.56 -6.49
C MET A 70 12.62 16.58 -7.67
N SER A 71 12.34 15.83 -8.73
CA SER A 71 13.16 15.82 -9.94
C SER A 71 13.20 17.20 -10.60
N ILE A 72 12.04 17.90 -10.66
CA ILE A 72 11.97 19.27 -11.19
C ILE A 72 12.78 20.24 -10.33
N VAL A 73 12.73 20.11 -9.00
CA VAL A 73 13.53 20.94 -8.10
C VAL A 73 15.02 20.69 -8.26
N ASP A 74 15.43 19.43 -8.43
CA ASP A 74 16.83 19.08 -8.68
C ASP A 74 17.34 19.69 -9.98
N LEU A 75 16.54 19.63 -11.05
CA LEU A 75 16.84 20.25 -12.33
C LEU A 75 16.93 21.78 -12.21
N ALA A 76 15.98 22.41 -11.49
CA ALA A 76 15.96 23.86 -11.29
C ALA A 76 17.18 24.34 -10.49
N LEU A 77 17.52 23.66 -9.39
CA LEU A 77 18.68 23.98 -8.57
C LEU A 77 20.00 23.74 -9.34
N GLY A 78 20.06 22.68 -10.16
CA GLY A 78 21.19 22.43 -11.05
C GLY A 78 21.40 23.57 -12.05
N LEU A 79 20.32 24.13 -12.60
CA LEU A 79 20.38 25.29 -13.49
C LEU A 79 20.82 26.55 -12.74
N VAL A 80 20.29 26.80 -11.54
CA VAL A 80 20.70 27.94 -10.69
C VAL A 80 22.18 27.86 -10.35
N ASN A 81 22.69 26.68 -10.03
CA ASN A 81 24.11 26.45 -9.74
C ASN A 81 25.03 26.82 -10.91
N ARG A 82 24.54 26.73 -12.16
CA ARG A 82 25.30 27.15 -13.35
C ARG A 82 25.39 28.68 -13.48
N TYR A 83 24.34 29.42 -13.11
CA TYR A 83 24.27 30.87 -13.31
C TYR A 83 24.73 31.69 -12.09
N ALA A 84 24.57 31.16 -10.89
CA ALA A 84 24.93 31.84 -9.64
C ALA A 84 25.93 31.00 -8.82
N GLN A 85 27.12 30.77 -9.38
CA GLN A 85 28.20 29.97 -8.75
C GLN A 85 28.69 30.53 -7.40
N GLN A 86 28.40 31.80 -7.11
CA GLN A 86 28.76 32.45 -5.84
C GLN A 86 27.74 32.21 -4.71
N LEU A 87 26.51 31.80 -5.04
CA LEU A 87 25.56 31.35 -4.03
C LEU A 87 25.92 29.91 -3.66
N ASN A 88 26.03 29.63 -2.36
CA ASN A 88 26.17 28.27 -1.87
C ASN A 88 24.84 27.51 -2.08
N VAL A 89 24.58 27.07 -3.30
CA VAL A 89 23.35 26.36 -3.70
C VAL A 89 23.19 25.08 -2.89
N PHE A 90 24.28 24.48 -2.43
CA PHE A 90 24.22 23.32 -1.55
C PHE A 90 23.57 23.67 -0.20
N SER A 91 23.94 24.79 0.41
CA SER A 91 23.33 25.29 1.64
C SER A 91 21.87 25.70 1.48
N LEU A 92 21.46 26.20 0.31
CA LEU A 92 20.06 26.56 0.06
C LEU A 92 19.18 25.37 -0.35
N SER A 93 19.77 24.37 -1.01
CA SER A 93 19.05 23.20 -1.53
C SER A 93 18.47 22.33 -0.42
N MET A 94 19.21 22.12 0.68
CA MET A 94 18.76 21.28 1.79
C MET A 94 17.49 21.81 2.45
N PRO A 95 17.40 23.09 2.88
CA PRO A 95 16.17 23.66 3.42
C PRO A 95 14.99 23.58 2.46
N ILE A 96 15.20 23.90 1.19
CA ILE A 96 14.13 23.93 0.17
C ILE A 96 13.57 22.52 -0.05
N LYS A 97 14.43 21.53 -0.24
CA LYS A 97 14.01 20.13 -0.41
C LYS A 97 13.29 19.61 0.82
N ALA A 98 13.78 19.92 2.02
CA ALA A 98 13.13 19.50 3.27
C ALA A 98 11.71 20.07 3.35
N TRP A 99 11.54 21.37 3.10
CA TRP A 99 10.22 22.03 3.12
C TRP A 99 9.24 21.46 2.09
N LEU A 100 9.69 21.30 0.84
CA LEU A 100 8.84 20.70 -0.19
C LEU A 100 8.50 19.25 0.11
N SER A 101 9.45 18.44 0.58
CA SER A 101 9.21 17.03 0.87
C SER A 101 8.14 16.86 1.94
N LEU A 102 8.18 17.70 2.98
CA LEU A 102 7.16 17.72 4.02
C LEU A 102 5.80 18.13 3.45
N TRP A 103 5.75 19.19 2.65
CA TRP A 103 4.52 19.67 2.00
C TRP A 103 3.86 18.59 1.14
N ILE A 104 4.64 17.89 0.32
CA ILE A 104 4.15 16.82 -0.55
C ILE A 104 3.61 15.66 0.29
N VAL A 105 4.33 15.26 1.35
CA VAL A 105 3.86 14.19 2.25
C VAL A 105 2.54 14.57 2.91
N LEU A 106 2.39 15.82 3.38
CA LEU A 106 1.15 16.31 3.98
C LEU A 106 -0.03 16.27 3.01
N MET A 107 0.17 16.70 1.76
CA MET A 107 -0.87 16.61 0.72
C MET A 107 -1.21 15.16 0.37
N CYS A 108 -0.20 14.29 0.29
CA CYS A 108 -0.38 12.89 -0.04
C CYS A 108 -1.11 12.12 1.07
N LEU A 109 -0.93 12.50 2.34
CA LEU A 109 -1.62 11.86 3.47
C LEU A 109 -3.14 11.82 3.30
N GLY A 110 -3.75 12.92 2.84
CA GLY A 110 -5.20 12.97 2.58
C GLY A 110 -5.63 11.98 1.49
N SER A 111 -4.86 11.92 0.40
CA SER A 111 -5.10 10.98 -0.70
C SER A 111 -4.92 9.51 -0.25
N VAL A 112 -3.93 9.22 0.60
CA VAL A 112 -3.70 7.87 1.15
C VAL A 112 -4.91 7.42 1.97
N VAL A 113 -5.45 8.30 2.82
CA VAL A 113 -6.62 7.97 3.66
C VAL A 113 -7.82 7.59 2.80
N GLN A 114 -8.12 8.39 1.78
CA GLN A 114 -9.22 8.10 0.85
C GLN A 114 -8.98 6.77 0.13
N PHE A 115 -7.79 6.61 -0.47
CA PHE A 115 -7.42 5.39 -1.20
C PHE A 115 -7.56 4.13 -0.35
N VAL A 116 -7.05 4.14 0.89
CA VAL A 116 -7.16 3.01 1.83
C VAL A 116 -8.61 2.74 2.21
N THR A 117 -9.40 3.78 2.47
CA THR A 117 -10.80 3.64 2.90
C THR A 117 -11.66 3.06 1.77
N ASP A 118 -11.42 3.49 0.53
CA ASP A 118 -12.08 2.96 -0.66
C ASP A 118 -11.71 1.49 -0.91
N HIS A 119 -10.44 1.13 -0.75
CA HIS A 119 -9.99 -0.25 -0.94
C HIS A 119 -10.44 -1.20 0.17
N VAL A 120 -10.47 -0.74 1.43
CA VAL A 120 -10.96 -1.54 2.56
C VAL A 120 -12.48 -1.74 2.46
N SER A 121 -13.24 -0.71 2.08
CA SER A 121 -14.69 -0.83 1.89
C SER A 121 -15.07 -1.70 0.70
N ALA A 122 -14.34 -1.61 -0.43
CA ALA A 122 -14.52 -2.49 -1.58
C ALA A 122 -14.28 -3.97 -1.21
N ASN A 123 -13.26 -4.25 -0.41
CA ASN A 123 -12.97 -5.61 0.05
C ASN A 123 -14.00 -6.15 1.03
N ARG A 124 -14.62 -5.32 1.90
CA ARG A 124 -15.79 -5.75 2.69
C ARG A 124 -16.94 -6.25 1.81
N GLY A 125 -17.14 -5.61 0.66
CA GLY A 125 -18.15 -6.02 -0.33
C GLY A 125 -17.87 -7.38 -0.98
N LEU A 126 -16.61 -7.83 -1.05
CA LEU A 126 -16.21 -9.12 -1.61
C LEU A 126 -16.44 -10.31 -0.65
N LEU A 127 -16.65 -10.03 0.64
CA LEU A 127 -16.85 -11.06 1.67
C LEU A 127 -18.24 -11.71 1.56
N ASN A 128 -19.27 -10.93 1.26
CA ASN A 128 -20.63 -11.42 0.98
C ASN A 128 -20.70 -12.43 -0.20
N PRO A 129 -20.11 -12.15 -1.39
CA PRO A 129 -20.11 -13.10 -2.49
C PRO A 129 -19.19 -14.30 -2.24
N LEU A 130 -18.04 -14.14 -1.57
CA LEU A 130 -17.16 -15.28 -1.24
C LEU A 130 -17.78 -16.23 -0.22
N GLN A 131 -18.50 -15.73 0.77
CA GLN A 131 -19.26 -16.55 1.73
C GLN A 131 -20.37 -17.35 1.04
N LYS A 132 -20.92 -16.84 -0.06
CA LYS A 132 -21.96 -17.50 -0.87
C LYS A 132 -21.42 -18.58 -1.81
N VAL A 133 -20.13 -18.52 -2.15
CA VAL A 133 -19.44 -19.47 -3.03
C VAL A 133 -18.75 -20.59 -2.22
N LEU A 134 -18.47 -20.37 -0.93
CA LEU A 134 -17.95 -21.42 -0.05
C LEU A 134 -19.04 -22.44 0.33
N PRO A 135 -18.75 -23.75 0.32
CA PRO A 135 -19.70 -24.77 0.77
C PRO A 135 -20.06 -24.59 2.25
N PRO A 136 -21.28 -24.97 2.67
CA PRO A 136 -21.72 -24.83 4.05
C PRO A 136 -20.80 -25.62 4.99
N VAL A 137 -20.43 -25.01 6.11
CA VAL A 137 -19.65 -25.62 7.20
C VAL A 137 -20.27 -26.97 7.54
N LYS A 138 -19.59 -28.07 7.19
CA LYS A 138 -20.01 -29.41 7.57
C LYS A 138 -19.83 -29.53 9.09
N PRO A 139 -20.89 -29.85 9.86
CA PRO A 139 -20.77 -29.96 11.30
C PRO A 139 -19.77 -31.05 11.69
N PRO A 140 -19.06 -30.87 12.82
CA PRO A 140 -18.12 -31.87 13.31
C PRO A 140 -18.84 -33.21 13.54
N PRO A 141 -18.22 -34.34 13.19
CA PRO A 141 -18.79 -35.65 13.48
C PRO A 141 -18.95 -35.84 14.99
N PRO A 142 -20.01 -36.57 15.43
CA PRO A 142 -20.31 -36.80 16.85
C PRO A 142 -19.21 -37.58 17.58
#